data_AF-V9Z890-F1
#
_entry.id   AF-V9Z890-F1
#
_cell.length_a   1.000
_cell.length_b   1.000
_cell.length_c   1.000
_cell.angle_alpha   90.00
_cell.angle_beta   90.00
_cell.angle_gamma   90.00
#
_symmetry.space_group_name_H-M   'P 1'
#
loop_
_entity.id
_entity.type
_entity.pdbx_description
1 polymer ?
#
loop_
_entity_poly.entity_id
_entity_poly.type
_entity_poly.pdbx_seq_one_letter_code
_entity_poly.pdbx_strand_id
1 'polypeptide(L)'
;MERETQLPAEVLIALRGPEPAAPFHPRPPQTLLTAVTSQQITEAASAAAVTFLAQAATVLHACVQQPPALLKDGGIGTRELTRITKASGCTPAAVRLVLECAHAAGLLAHDGQQRILATTAYDAWTARDPAGQYAPLALAWRMMRFTPTRTTPIATRYGTDDDAPGGPTPALASRVECEGCRATRTALLDSAAALGPQQALDTADDLLGAFADLLAWYRPRARFCACTEKYSYSGKRDRDHEKAALAPLVREAELLGVLAQGALSPLGAALRHHDTDPALNETELATCAQQVLPPPAETARFHTDPDVTATVDGVCSPRLAALLDQLADRAVRHPAFLWHITPASLRRALDTGHTADDLLHALRGIADTTVLPERLTDLVREAADAHGRVRLTTPASLLHSTDTALIAEIAASDRLTPLSLRVLAPTVLTSPLPGVTVLAALRDAGYAPIDEEHDGASRLERPTPNRHPLLPAPRTAGPAPEAPDLADLAEVLLSATGDMPVPRLSPTEQVLARDAQHLDPPALRRLAHALDNALETAITYAPGAGRPTTHTIHSLELDPPYLYAWTGTDDEVSTFHLSHIQDVDAEAPA
;
A
#
# COMPACT_ATOMS: atom_id res chain seq x y z
N MET A 1 -22.17 41.05 -5.29
CA MET A 1 -23.44 40.35 -5.55
C MET A 1 -23.70 40.39 -7.05
N GLU A 2 -22.94 39.63 -7.82
CA GLU A 2 -23.26 39.40 -9.24
C GLU A 2 -24.46 38.45 -9.26
N ARG A 3 -25.61 38.94 -9.73
CA ARG A 3 -26.77 38.09 -9.97
C ARG A 3 -26.39 37.15 -11.11
N GLU A 4 -26.23 35.87 -10.82
CA GLU A 4 -26.21 34.83 -11.86
C GLU A 4 -27.49 34.98 -12.69
N THR A 5 -27.34 35.55 -13.88
CA THR A 5 -28.41 35.63 -14.87
C THR A 5 -28.67 34.23 -15.40
N GLN A 6 -29.78 33.64 -15.00
CA GLN A 6 -30.26 32.38 -15.55
C GLN A 6 -31.05 32.65 -16.83
N LEU A 7 -30.71 31.95 -17.91
CA LEU A 7 -31.45 31.98 -19.17
C LEU A 7 -32.48 30.84 -19.16
N PRO A 8 -33.77 31.10 -19.44
CA PRO A 8 -34.75 30.04 -19.62
C PRO A 8 -34.31 29.04 -20.69
N ALA A 9 -34.47 27.74 -20.42
CA ALA A 9 -33.96 26.67 -21.28
C ALA A 9 -34.53 26.73 -22.70
N GLU A 10 -35.79 27.15 -22.83
CA GLU A 10 -36.51 27.32 -24.08
C GLU A 10 -35.87 28.41 -24.96
N VAL A 11 -35.41 29.49 -24.34
CA VAL A 11 -34.70 30.58 -25.02
C VAL A 11 -33.31 30.10 -25.45
N LEU A 12 -32.63 29.32 -24.60
CA LEU A 12 -31.33 28.74 -24.93
C LEU A 12 -31.41 27.75 -26.10
N ILE A 13 -32.47 26.95 -26.17
CA ILE A 13 -32.75 26.02 -27.26
C ILE A 13 -33.14 26.77 -28.54
N ALA A 14 -33.98 27.81 -28.45
CA ALA A 14 -34.38 28.61 -29.61
C ALA A 14 -33.21 29.41 -30.20
N LEU A 15 -32.33 29.96 -29.36
CA LEU A 15 -31.13 30.69 -29.79
C LEU A 15 -30.06 29.77 -30.40
N ARG A 16 -30.11 28.46 -30.12
CA ARG A 16 -29.18 27.46 -30.68
C ARG A 16 -29.32 27.27 -32.20
N GLY A 17 -30.43 27.71 -32.79
CA GLY A 17 -30.70 27.59 -34.23
C GLY A 17 -31.13 26.18 -34.67
N PRO A 18 -31.51 25.99 -35.95
CA PRO A 18 -32.10 24.75 -36.44
C PRO A 18 -31.12 23.58 -36.66
N GLU A 19 -29.79 23.76 -36.56
CA GLU A 19 -28.82 22.65 -36.60
C GLU A 19 -27.46 23.01 -35.93
N PRO A 20 -26.69 21.99 -35.47
CA PRO A 20 -26.96 20.56 -35.62
C PRO A 20 -27.56 19.94 -34.35
N ALA A 21 -28.28 18.84 -34.56
CA ALA A 21 -28.64 17.86 -33.54
C ALA A 21 -27.47 17.63 -32.55
N ALA A 22 -27.78 17.24 -31.31
CA ALA A 22 -26.75 16.75 -30.38
C ALA A 22 -25.76 15.88 -31.17
N PRO A 23 -24.44 16.20 -31.19
CA PRO A 23 -23.46 15.53 -32.04
C PRO A 23 -23.24 14.11 -31.52
N PHE A 24 -24.23 13.28 -31.74
CA PHE A 24 -24.31 11.89 -31.33
C PHE A 24 -24.43 11.09 -32.62
N HIS A 25 -23.42 10.29 -32.88
CA HIS A 25 -23.47 9.33 -33.97
C HIS A 25 -24.30 8.13 -33.47
N PRO A 26 -25.42 7.75 -34.10
CA PRO A 26 -26.26 6.66 -33.61
C PRO A 26 -25.63 5.27 -33.79
N ARG A 27 -24.52 5.17 -34.51
CA ARG A 27 -23.78 3.94 -34.74
C ARG A 27 -22.38 4.06 -34.12
N PRO A 28 -21.86 2.97 -33.52
CA PRO A 28 -20.50 2.98 -32.99
C PRO A 28 -19.48 3.28 -34.11
N PRO A 29 -18.34 3.89 -33.78
CA PRO A 29 -17.28 4.14 -34.75
C PRO A 29 -16.83 2.81 -35.37
N GLN A 30 -16.52 2.82 -36.66
CA GLN A 30 -15.93 1.67 -37.33
C GLN A 30 -14.46 1.57 -36.92
N THR A 31 -14.16 0.71 -35.95
CA THR A 31 -12.79 0.40 -35.52
C THR A 31 -12.26 -0.81 -36.28
N LEU A 32 -10.99 -0.78 -36.65
CA LEU A 32 -10.31 -1.95 -37.19
C LEU A 32 -10.13 -2.98 -36.07
N LEU A 33 -10.68 -4.17 -36.30
CA LEU A 33 -10.61 -5.30 -35.37
C LEU A 33 -9.73 -6.40 -35.93
N THR A 34 -9.03 -7.08 -35.04
CA THR A 34 -8.25 -8.28 -35.34
C THR A 34 -8.88 -9.46 -34.62
N ALA A 35 -8.98 -10.60 -35.33
CA ALA A 35 -9.42 -11.85 -34.72
C ALA A 35 -8.32 -12.38 -33.78
N VAL A 36 -8.70 -12.69 -32.55
CA VAL A 36 -7.81 -13.19 -31.50
C VAL A 36 -8.48 -14.36 -30.80
N THR A 37 -7.72 -15.39 -30.45
CA THR A 37 -8.29 -16.53 -29.71
C THR A 37 -8.43 -16.22 -28.23
N SER A 38 -9.43 -16.81 -27.58
CA SER A 38 -9.61 -16.71 -26.12
C SER A 38 -8.37 -17.20 -25.36
N GLN A 39 -7.67 -18.21 -25.91
CA GLN A 39 -6.43 -18.73 -25.34
C GLN A 39 -5.30 -17.68 -25.38
N GLN A 40 -5.06 -17.04 -26.53
CA GLN A 40 -4.03 -16.00 -26.66
C GLN A 40 -4.25 -14.82 -25.71
N ILE A 41 -5.49 -14.36 -25.57
CA ILE A 41 -5.84 -13.29 -24.62
C ILE A 41 -5.58 -13.75 -23.18
N THR A 42 -6.00 -14.97 -22.83
CA THR A 42 -5.85 -15.52 -21.47
C THR A 42 -4.38 -15.70 -21.10
N GLU A 43 -3.56 -16.25 -22.01
CA GLU A 43 -2.11 -16.43 -21.80
C GLU A 43 -1.39 -15.09 -21.62
N ALA A 44 -1.71 -14.09 -22.46
CA ALA A 44 -1.11 -12.76 -22.37
C ALA A 44 -1.54 -12.03 -21.08
N ALA A 45 -2.82 -12.12 -20.70
CA ALA A 45 -3.34 -11.57 -19.45
C ALA A 45 -2.70 -12.24 -18.22
N SER A 46 -2.58 -13.57 -18.24
CA SER A 46 -1.92 -14.36 -17.21
C SER A 46 -0.46 -13.95 -17.05
N ALA A 47 0.29 -13.86 -18.15
CA ALA A 47 1.69 -13.42 -18.14
C ALA A 47 1.86 -12.01 -17.56
N ALA A 48 0.97 -11.07 -17.92
CA ALA A 48 0.98 -9.72 -17.38
C ALA A 48 0.67 -9.70 -15.87
N ALA A 49 -0.37 -10.40 -15.43
CA ALA A 49 -0.75 -10.47 -14.02
C ALA A 49 0.32 -11.14 -13.14
N VAL A 50 0.94 -12.23 -13.62
CA VAL A 50 2.10 -12.89 -12.99
C VAL A 50 3.26 -11.90 -12.84
N THR A 51 3.55 -11.16 -13.91
CA THR A 51 4.62 -10.14 -13.91
C THR A 51 4.30 -9.02 -12.91
N PHE A 52 3.05 -8.55 -12.87
CA PHE A 52 2.62 -7.52 -11.93
C PHE A 52 2.71 -7.98 -10.48
N LEU A 53 2.29 -9.21 -10.16
CA LEU A 53 2.47 -9.78 -8.82
C LEU A 53 3.94 -9.86 -8.42
N ALA A 54 4.81 -10.23 -9.35
CA ALA A 54 6.25 -10.26 -9.11
C ALA A 54 6.81 -8.85 -8.81
N GLN A 55 6.37 -7.85 -9.56
CA GLN A 55 6.71 -6.45 -9.34
C GLN A 55 6.14 -5.94 -8.00
N ALA A 56 4.91 -6.33 -7.63
CA ALA A 56 4.28 -5.96 -6.38
C ALA A 56 5.07 -6.48 -5.18
N ALA A 57 5.41 -7.77 -5.19
CA ALA A 57 6.19 -8.39 -4.11
C ALA A 57 7.56 -7.72 -3.92
N THR A 58 8.26 -7.36 -5.00
CA THR A 58 9.60 -6.77 -4.91
C THR A 58 9.57 -5.29 -4.48
N VAL A 59 8.60 -4.52 -4.98
CA VAL A 59 8.40 -3.12 -4.55
C VAL A 59 8.00 -3.03 -3.09
N LEU A 60 7.04 -3.86 -2.65
CA LEU A 60 6.60 -3.85 -1.25
C LEU A 60 7.70 -4.34 -0.31
N HIS A 61 8.46 -5.37 -0.70
CA HIS A 61 9.63 -5.79 0.06
C HIS A 61 10.66 -4.66 0.20
N ALA A 62 10.94 -3.91 -0.87
CA ALA A 62 11.85 -2.76 -0.81
C ALA A 62 11.35 -1.66 0.15
N CYS A 63 10.03 -1.46 0.24
CA CYS A 63 9.42 -0.53 1.19
C CYS A 63 9.53 -1.04 2.63
N VAL A 64 9.40 -2.35 2.88
CA VAL A 64 9.57 -2.94 4.21
C VAL A 64 11.03 -2.83 4.67
N GLN A 65 12.00 -3.10 3.80
CA GLN A 65 13.42 -3.01 4.13
C GLN A 65 13.86 -1.58 4.42
N GLN A 66 13.33 -0.63 3.65
CA GLN A 66 13.63 0.78 3.82
C GLN A 66 12.37 1.62 3.54
N PRO A 67 11.56 1.88 4.61
CA PRO A 67 10.35 2.69 4.53
C PRO A 67 10.59 4.01 3.80
N PRO A 68 9.86 4.31 2.70
CA PRO A 68 10.06 5.54 1.98
C PRO A 68 9.59 6.73 2.79
N ALA A 69 10.38 7.80 2.72
CA ALA A 69 10.05 9.09 3.32
C ALA A 69 9.07 9.87 2.42
N LEU A 70 8.19 10.61 3.06
CA LEU A 70 7.27 11.55 2.42
C LEU A 70 7.94 12.90 2.19
N LEU A 71 7.44 13.65 1.21
CA LEU A 71 7.72 15.08 1.10
C LEU A 71 6.96 15.85 2.18
N LYS A 72 7.37 17.10 2.43
CA LYS A 72 6.69 18.00 3.38
C LYS A 72 5.20 18.14 3.05
N ASP A 73 4.88 18.27 1.77
CA ASP A 73 3.52 18.43 1.26
C ASP A 73 2.81 17.07 1.04
N GLY A 74 3.38 15.98 1.55
CA GLY A 74 2.87 14.63 1.40
C GLY A 74 3.34 13.91 0.12
N GLY A 75 3.06 12.61 0.08
CA GLY A 75 3.46 11.72 -1.02
C GLY A 75 4.96 11.42 -1.11
N ILE A 76 5.30 10.46 -1.97
CA ILE A 76 6.64 9.97 -2.25
C ILE A 76 7.20 10.72 -3.47
N GLY A 77 8.22 11.53 -3.22
CA GLY A 77 8.91 12.31 -4.25
C GLY A 77 9.79 11.49 -5.19
N THR A 78 10.31 12.14 -6.23
CA THR A 78 11.12 11.52 -7.30
C THR A 78 12.38 10.80 -6.79
N ARG A 79 13.02 11.33 -5.74
CA ARG A 79 14.21 10.71 -5.13
C ARG A 79 13.92 9.32 -4.56
N GLU A 80 12.86 9.22 -3.76
CA GLU A 80 12.44 7.95 -3.15
C GLU A 80 11.89 7.00 -4.21
N LEU A 81 11.11 7.48 -5.17
CA LEU A 81 10.66 6.66 -6.31
C LEU A 81 11.83 6.08 -7.11
N THR A 82 12.88 6.87 -7.35
CA THR A 82 14.10 6.40 -8.05
C THR A 82 14.83 5.35 -7.22
N ARG A 83 14.91 5.53 -5.90
CA ARG A 83 15.50 4.55 -4.98
C ARG A 83 14.74 3.22 -5.02
N ILE A 84 13.42 3.26 -4.89
CA ILE A 84 12.58 2.06 -4.93
C ILE A 84 12.69 1.38 -6.29
N THR A 85 12.64 2.14 -7.39
CA THR A 85 12.82 1.63 -8.76
C THR A 85 14.13 0.88 -8.92
N LYS A 86 15.23 1.41 -8.38
CA LYS A 86 16.54 0.73 -8.40
C LYS A 86 16.56 -0.52 -7.52
N ALA A 87 15.97 -0.45 -6.32
CA ALA A 87 15.94 -1.57 -5.38
C ALA A 87 15.04 -2.72 -5.85
N SER A 88 13.92 -2.41 -6.52
CA SER A 88 12.98 -3.39 -7.05
C SER A 88 13.24 -3.78 -8.51
N GLY A 89 14.21 -3.17 -9.19
CA GLY A 89 14.50 -3.45 -10.61
C GLY A 89 13.29 -3.28 -11.55
N CYS A 90 12.24 -2.57 -11.12
CA CYS A 90 11.00 -2.38 -11.86
C CYS A 90 11.05 -1.10 -12.70
N THR A 91 10.06 -0.90 -13.57
CA THR A 91 9.89 0.39 -14.26
C THR A 91 9.27 1.42 -13.33
N PRO A 92 9.52 2.74 -13.52
CA PRO A 92 8.90 3.78 -12.68
C PRO A 92 7.35 3.72 -12.67
N ALA A 93 6.74 3.39 -13.82
CA ALA A 93 5.29 3.23 -13.94
C ALA A 93 4.78 2.04 -13.10
N ALA A 94 5.46 0.89 -13.16
CA ALA A 94 5.11 -0.28 -12.35
C ALA A 94 5.26 0.00 -10.85
N VAL A 95 6.37 0.63 -10.43
CA VAL A 95 6.58 1.02 -9.02
C VAL A 95 5.45 1.91 -8.53
N ARG A 96 5.11 2.94 -9.30
CA ARG A 96 4.05 3.87 -8.91
C ARG A 96 2.68 3.20 -8.87
N LEU A 97 2.35 2.37 -9.86
CA LEU A 97 1.10 1.60 -9.87
C LEU A 97 1.00 0.70 -8.65
N VAL A 98 2.05 -0.06 -8.32
CA VAL A 98 2.07 -0.93 -7.14
C VAL A 98 1.89 -0.14 -5.85
N LEU A 99 2.63 0.96 -5.66
CA LEU A 99 2.54 1.76 -4.44
C LEU A 99 1.12 2.26 -4.20
N GLU A 100 0.50 2.83 -5.25
CA GLU A 100 -0.86 3.37 -5.19
C GLU A 100 -1.89 2.24 -4.96
N CYS A 101 -1.77 1.10 -5.64
CA CYS A 101 -2.65 -0.06 -5.43
C CYS A 101 -2.51 -0.66 -4.03
N ALA A 102 -1.29 -0.80 -3.54
CA ALA A 102 -1.02 -1.36 -2.23
C ALA A 102 -1.50 -0.44 -1.12
N HIS A 103 -1.37 0.88 -1.27
CA HIS A 103 -1.92 1.84 -0.33
C HIS A 103 -3.45 1.81 -0.33
N ALA A 104 -4.08 1.84 -1.51
CA ALA A 104 -5.54 1.77 -1.63
C ALA A 104 -6.12 0.41 -1.17
N ALA A 105 -5.36 -0.67 -1.27
CA ALA A 105 -5.70 -1.98 -0.70
C ALA A 105 -5.38 -2.10 0.81
N GLY A 106 -4.88 -1.03 1.44
CA GLY A 106 -4.54 -0.99 2.87
C GLY A 106 -3.29 -1.78 3.26
N LEU A 107 -2.46 -2.21 2.31
CA LEU A 107 -1.19 -2.91 2.56
C LEU A 107 -0.08 -1.93 3.00
N LEU A 108 -0.18 -0.68 2.57
CA LEU A 108 0.72 0.40 2.97
C LEU A 108 -0.09 1.53 3.63
N ALA A 109 0.44 2.12 4.69
CA ALA A 109 -0.17 3.25 5.39
C ALA A 109 0.87 4.29 5.81
N HIS A 110 0.40 5.51 6.06
CA HIS A 110 1.21 6.57 6.66
C HIS A 110 1.50 6.24 8.13
N ASP A 111 2.70 6.55 8.61
CA ASP A 111 3.10 6.32 10.01
C ASP A 111 2.68 7.45 10.98
N GLY A 112 1.86 8.39 10.52
CA GLY A 112 1.48 9.59 11.27
C GLY A 112 2.61 10.63 11.43
N GLN A 113 3.79 10.38 10.84
CA GLN A 113 4.92 11.30 10.85
C GLN A 113 5.26 11.75 9.43
N GLN A 114 6.13 11.00 8.74
CA GLN A 114 6.71 11.35 7.43
C GLN A 114 7.14 10.10 6.65
N ARG A 115 6.60 8.91 6.93
CA ARG A 115 6.96 7.68 6.18
C ARG A 115 5.75 6.84 5.83
N ILE A 116 5.95 5.96 4.86
CA ILE A 116 5.01 4.89 4.53
C ILE A 116 5.53 3.58 5.11
N LEU A 117 4.67 2.87 5.83
CA LEU A 117 4.96 1.57 6.44
C LEU A 117 4.02 0.49 5.89
N ALA A 118 4.48 -0.75 5.93
CA ALA A 118 3.62 -1.91 5.71
C ALA A 118 2.69 -2.12 6.91
N THR A 119 1.43 -2.46 6.63
CA THR A 119 0.40 -2.73 7.64
C THR A 119 0.34 -4.22 8.00
N THR A 120 -0.49 -4.59 8.97
CA THR A 120 -0.79 -6.01 9.22
C THR A 120 -1.54 -6.68 8.06
N ALA A 121 -2.21 -5.90 7.20
CA ALA A 121 -2.84 -6.42 6.00
C ALA A 121 -1.81 -6.85 4.96
N TYR A 122 -0.63 -6.22 4.93
CA TYR A 122 0.50 -6.70 4.13
C TYR A 122 0.95 -8.09 4.56
N ASP A 123 1.08 -8.34 5.87
CA ASP A 123 1.47 -9.67 6.37
C ASP A 123 0.45 -10.73 5.96
N ALA A 124 -0.85 -10.45 6.15
CA ALA A 124 -1.92 -11.33 5.71
C ALA A 124 -1.91 -11.55 4.19
N TRP A 125 -1.65 -10.51 3.40
CA TRP A 125 -1.56 -10.57 1.95
C TRP A 125 -0.40 -11.45 1.47
N THR A 126 0.78 -11.36 2.10
CA THR A 126 1.92 -12.21 1.75
C THR A 126 1.66 -13.70 1.97
N ALA A 127 0.73 -14.06 2.87
CA ALA A 127 0.35 -15.43 3.17
C ALA A 127 -0.69 -16.02 2.18
N ARG A 128 -1.28 -15.20 1.30
CA ARG A 128 -2.29 -15.64 0.32
C ARG A 128 -1.66 -16.22 -0.95
N ASP A 129 -2.37 -17.11 -1.62
CA ASP A 129 -1.99 -17.61 -2.94
C ASP A 129 -1.98 -16.49 -4.00
N PRO A 130 -1.40 -16.70 -5.20
CA PRO A 130 -1.29 -15.67 -6.23
C PRO A 130 -2.61 -15.00 -6.59
N ALA A 131 -3.70 -15.78 -6.65
CA ALA A 131 -5.03 -15.27 -6.93
C ALA A 131 -5.55 -14.35 -5.81
N GLY A 132 -5.40 -14.76 -4.54
CA GLY A 132 -5.74 -13.95 -3.37
C GLY A 132 -4.82 -12.73 -3.15
N GLN A 133 -3.62 -12.73 -3.72
CA GLN A 133 -2.74 -11.57 -3.79
C GLN A 133 -3.14 -10.59 -4.89
N TYR A 134 -3.57 -11.11 -6.05
CA TYR A 134 -3.95 -10.31 -7.22
C TYR A 134 -5.24 -9.52 -6.98
N ALA A 135 -6.27 -10.20 -6.49
CA ALA A 135 -7.62 -9.64 -6.35
C ALA A 135 -7.68 -8.29 -5.62
N PRO A 136 -7.11 -8.11 -4.40
CA PRO A 136 -7.19 -6.83 -3.70
C PRO A 136 -6.47 -5.69 -4.43
N LEU A 137 -5.35 -5.96 -5.12
CA LEU A 137 -4.61 -4.93 -5.88
C LEU A 137 -5.36 -4.50 -7.14
N ALA A 138 -5.96 -5.45 -7.86
CA ALA A 138 -6.74 -5.17 -9.06
C ALA A 138 -8.06 -4.46 -8.74
N LEU A 139 -8.72 -4.83 -7.64
CA LEU A 139 -9.89 -4.13 -7.10
C LEU A 139 -9.57 -2.71 -6.66
N ALA A 140 -8.46 -2.52 -5.94
CA ALA A 140 -8.01 -1.20 -5.54
C ALA A 140 -7.82 -0.30 -6.77
N TRP A 141 -7.15 -0.79 -7.81
CA TRP A 141 -7.02 -0.06 -9.08
C TRP A 141 -8.38 0.29 -9.72
N ARG A 142 -9.33 -0.66 -9.73
CA ARG A 142 -10.67 -0.46 -10.29
C ARG A 142 -11.43 0.69 -9.61
N MET A 143 -11.27 0.80 -8.28
CA MET A 143 -12.00 1.75 -7.43
C MET A 143 -11.35 3.14 -7.34
N MET A 144 -10.07 3.27 -7.68
CA MET A 144 -9.35 4.53 -7.63
C MET A 144 -10.01 5.64 -8.44
N ARG A 145 -10.13 6.83 -7.84
CA ARG A 145 -10.64 8.06 -8.47
C ARG A 145 -9.52 8.90 -9.11
N PHE A 146 -8.41 8.26 -9.46
CA PHE A 146 -7.31 8.84 -10.20
C PHE A 146 -6.60 7.77 -11.06
N THR A 147 -5.63 8.19 -11.87
CA THR A 147 -4.80 7.32 -12.71
C THR A 147 -3.38 7.26 -12.13
N PRO A 148 -3.00 6.21 -11.39
CA PRO A 148 -1.72 6.08 -10.67
C PRO A 148 -0.48 6.54 -11.42
N THR A 149 -0.34 6.14 -12.68
CA THR A 149 0.87 6.36 -13.48
C THR A 149 0.92 7.74 -14.13
N ARG A 150 -0.16 8.52 -14.07
CA ARG A 150 -0.19 9.88 -14.62
C ARG A 150 0.62 10.84 -13.73
N THR A 151 1.73 11.35 -14.25
CA THR A 151 2.67 12.25 -13.53
C THR A 151 2.38 13.72 -13.76
N THR A 152 1.55 14.08 -14.74
CA THR A 152 1.21 15.47 -15.02
C THR A 152 0.21 15.99 -14.00
N PRO A 153 0.42 17.22 -13.45
CA PRO A 153 -0.53 17.85 -12.55
C PRO A 153 -1.92 17.95 -13.19
N ILE A 154 -2.95 17.76 -12.37
CA ILE A 154 -4.33 18.02 -12.76
C ILE A 154 -4.47 19.52 -12.95
N ALA A 155 -4.87 19.95 -14.13
CA ALA A 155 -5.35 21.31 -14.28
C ALA A 155 -6.63 21.44 -13.46
N THR A 156 -6.61 22.25 -12.42
CA THR A 156 -7.84 22.60 -11.72
C THR A 156 -8.72 23.39 -12.69
N ARG A 157 -10.03 23.16 -12.63
CA ARG A 157 -11.05 23.78 -13.49
C ARG A 157 -11.05 25.33 -13.42
N TYR A 158 -10.32 25.92 -12.47
CA TYR A 158 -10.29 27.35 -12.17
C TYR A 158 -8.88 27.95 -11.97
N GLY A 159 -7.79 27.19 -12.20
CA GLY A 159 -6.41 27.68 -12.02
C GLY A 159 -5.78 28.18 -13.32
N THR A 160 -5.00 29.26 -13.25
CA THR A 160 -4.16 29.69 -14.38
C THR A 160 -2.95 28.75 -14.53
N ASP A 161 -2.28 28.76 -15.69
CA ASP A 161 -1.08 27.93 -15.95
C ASP A 161 0.02 28.11 -14.88
N ASP A 162 0.02 29.27 -14.22
CA ASP A 162 0.99 29.66 -13.19
C ASP A 162 0.72 29.04 -11.80
N ASP A 163 -0.48 28.50 -11.54
CA ASP A 163 -0.87 27.95 -10.23
C ASP A 163 -0.67 26.42 -10.12
N ALA A 164 -0.37 25.74 -11.23
CA ALA A 164 -0.11 24.30 -11.22
C ALA A 164 1.28 24.03 -10.60
N PRO A 165 1.41 23.13 -9.61
CA PRO A 165 2.71 22.82 -9.01
C PRO A 165 3.70 22.41 -10.10
N GLY A 166 4.85 23.10 -10.17
CA GLY A 166 5.90 22.77 -11.13
C GLY A 166 6.48 21.38 -10.87
N GLY A 167 6.41 20.50 -11.87
CA GLY A 167 7.06 19.18 -11.84
C GLY A 167 6.08 17.98 -11.76
N PRO A 168 6.61 16.74 -11.71
CA PRO A 168 5.79 15.54 -11.69
C PRO A 168 5.08 15.38 -10.35
N THR A 169 3.79 14.99 -10.38
CA THR A 169 3.00 14.71 -9.19
C THR A 169 3.62 13.56 -8.37
N PRO A 170 3.85 13.73 -7.05
CA PRO A 170 4.34 12.65 -6.20
C PRO A 170 3.37 11.45 -6.16
N ALA A 171 3.91 10.24 -5.90
CA ALA A 171 3.08 9.05 -5.65
C ALA A 171 2.48 9.12 -4.24
N LEU A 172 1.28 8.59 -4.00
CA LEU A 172 0.61 8.67 -2.69
C LEU A 172 0.44 10.11 -2.14
N ALA A 173 0.47 11.11 -3.03
CA ALA A 173 0.09 12.47 -2.66
C ALA A 173 -1.43 12.54 -2.45
N SER A 174 -1.87 13.38 -1.52
CA SER A 174 -3.29 13.75 -1.43
C SER A 174 -3.72 14.37 -2.76
N ARG A 175 -4.84 13.90 -3.32
CA ARG A 175 -5.35 14.32 -4.63
C ARG A 175 -6.83 14.59 -4.52
N VAL A 176 -7.29 15.63 -5.20
CA VAL A 176 -8.71 15.84 -5.45
C VAL A 176 -9.25 14.61 -6.19
N GLU A 177 -10.26 13.96 -5.61
CA GLU A 177 -10.88 12.79 -6.21
C GLU A 177 -11.54 13.17 -7.55
N CYS A 178 -11.14 12.54 -8.68
CA CYS A 178 -11.83 12.69 -9.96
C CYS A 178 -12.80 11.52 -10.16
N GLU A 179 -14.09 11.77 -9.93
CA GLU A 179 -15.17 10.86 -10.34
C GLU A 179 -15.06 10.48 -11.82
N GLY A 180 -14.61 11.42 -12.65
CA GLY A 180 -14.30 11.18 -14.05
C GLY A 180 -13.27 10.08 -14.28
N CYS A 181 -12.20 9.97 -13.47
CA CYS A 181 -11.18 8.93 -13.65
C CYS A 181 -11.75 7.52 -13.45
N ARG A 182 -12.60 7.34 -12.44
CA ARG A 182 -13.29 6.06 -12.19
C ARG A 182 -14.30 5.76 -13.30
N ALA A 183 -15.04 6.78 -13.76
CA ALA A 183 -15.95 6.65 -14.89
C ALA A 183 -15.23 6.28 -16.20
N THR A 184 -14.08 6.90 -16.51
CA THR A 184 -13.25 6.56 -17.68
C THR A 184 -12.73 5.14 -17.61
N ARG A 185 -12.31 4.66 -16.43
CA ARG A 185 -11.91 3.26 -16.24
C ARG A 185 -13.05 2.28 -16.49
N THR A 186 -14.23 2.56 -15.94
CA THR A 186 -15.45 1.78 -16.20
C THR A 186 -15.77 1.75 -17.69
N ALA A 187 -15.75 2.92 -18.33
CA ALA A 187 -16.02 3.10 -19.75
C ALA A 187 -15.02 2.33 -20.64
N LEU A 188 -13.74 2.24 -20.22
CA LEU A 188 -12.72 1.49 -20.94
C LEU A 188 -13.05 -0.01 -20.95
N LEU A 189 -13.45 -0.56 -19.79
CA LEU A 189 -13.85 -1.97 -19.66
C LEU A 189 -15.14 -2.26 -20.43
N ASP A 190 -16.14 -1.37 -20.35
CA ASP A 190 -17.38 -1.47 -21.12
C ASP A 190 -17.12 -1.44 -22.63
N SER A 191 -16.25 -0.53 -23.09
CA SER A 191 -15.91 -0.38 -24.51
C SER A 191 -15.16 -1.60 -25.03
N ALA A 192 -14.19 -2.12 -24.26
CA ALA A 192 -13.45 -3.32 -24.61
C ALA A 192 -14.35 -4.57 -24.60
N ALA A 193 -15.33 -4.64 -23.69
CA ALA A 193 -16.32 -5.71 -23.66
C ALA A 193 -17.21 -5.73 -24.90
N ALA A 194 -17.60 -4.55 -25.38
CA ALA A 194 -18.53 -4.39 -26.48
C ALA A 194 -17.94 -4.78 -27.86
N LEU A 195 -16.62 -4.98 -27.95
CA LEU A 195 -15.97 -5.56 -29.13
C LEU A 195 -16.45 -6.99 -29.41
N GLY A 196 -16.94 -7.68 -28.38
CA GLY A 196 -17.41 -9.06 -28.47
C GLY A 196 -16.29 -10.09 -28.23
N PRO A 197 -16.66 -11.37 -28.09
CA PRO A 197 -15.69 -12.43 -27.85
C PRO A 197 -14.75 -12.59 -29.06
N GLN A 198 -13.47 -12.89 -28.78
CA GLN A 198 -12.47 -13.20 -29.81
C GLN A 198 -12.20 -12.05 -30.81
N GLN A 199 -12.50 -10.81 -30.40
CA GLN A 199 -12.18 -9.60 -31.14
C GLN A 199 -11.27 -8.71 -30.28
N ALA A 200 -10.25 -8.15 -30.91
CA ALA A 200 -9.36 -7.16 -30.35
C ALA A 200 -9.35 -5.91 -31.22
N LEU A 201 -9.07 -4.76 -30.63
CA LEU A 201 -8.62 -3.62 -31.41
C LEU A 201 -7.26 -3.93 -32.05
N ASP A 202 -7.10 -3.56 -33.31
CA ASP A 202 -5.81 -3.73 -33.99
C ASP A 202 -4.74 -2.86 -33.31
N THR A 203 -3.73 -3.52 -32.74
CA THR A 203 -2.62 -2.85 -32.05
C THR A 203 -1.64 -2.16 -32.99
N ALA A 204 -1.65 -2.47 -34.29
CA ALA A 204 -0.72 -1.92 -35.27
C ALA A 204 -1.06 -0.50 -35.72
N ASP A 205 -2.34 -0.11 -35.69
CA ASP A 205 -2.87 1.01 -36.48
C ASP A 205 -3.45 2.17 -35.64
N ASP A 206 -2.99 2.35 -34.39
CA ASP A 206 -3.43 3.36 -33.38
C ASP A 206 -4.47 2.87 -32.36
N LEU A 207 -4.05 1.93 -31.51
CA LEU A 207 -4.84 1.38 -30.40
C LEU A 207 -5.50 2.46 -29.52
N LEU A 208 -4.73 3.49 -29.14
CA LEU A 208 -5.21 4.57 -28.27
C LEU A 208 -6.27 5.42 -28.94
N GLY A 209 -6.10 5.71 -30.24
CA GLY A 209 -7.12 6.42 -31.02
C GLY A 209 -8.41 5.62 -31.15
N ALA A 210 -8.32 4.31 -31.37
CA ALA A 210 -9.49 3.45 -31.43
C ALA A 210 -10.26 3.40 -30.10
N PHE A 211 -9.55 3.30 -28.96
CA PHE A 211 -10.18 3.42 -27.64
C PHE A 211 -10.78 4.81 -27.40
N ALA A 212 -10.10 5.88 -27.82
CA ALA A 212 -10.63 7.24 -27.71
C ALA A 212 -11.94 7.40 -28.49
N ASP A 213 -12.01 6.87 -29.72
CA ASP A 213 -13.21 6.87 -30.55
C ASP A 213 -14.36 6.11 -29.89
N LEU A 214 -14.09 4.90 -29.38
CA LEU A 214 -15.10 4.08 -28.70
C LEU A 214 -15.59 4.72 -27.41
N LEU A 215 -14.70 5.25 -26.58
CA LEU A 215 -15.03 5.90 -25.32
C LEU A 215 -15.87 7.16 -25.53
N ALA A 216 -15.51 7.97 -26.52
CA ALA A 216 -16.28 9.15 -26.90
C ALA A 216 -17.71 8.78 -27.32
N TRP A 217 -17.91 7.59 -27.89
CA TRP A 217 -19.21 7.07 -28.29
C TRP A 217 -20.00 6.43 -27.14
N TYR A 218 -19.42 5.44 -26.44
CA TYR A 218 -20.09 4.68 -25.37
C TYR A 218 -20.37 5.54 -24.14
N ARG A 219 -19.44 6.45 -23.80
CA ARG A 219 -19.56 7.32 -22.61
C ARG A 219 -19.10 8.75 -22.95
N PRO A 220 -19.91 9.54 -23.67
CA PRO A 220 -19.57 10.91 -24.05
C PRO A 220 -19.29 11.85 -22.88
N ARG A 221 -19.65 11.47 -21.64
CA ARG A 221 -19.33 12.22 -20.42
C ARG A 221 -18.01 11.80 -19.76
N ALA A 222 -17.52 10.58 -20.01
CA ALA A 222 -16.27 10.07 -19.43
C ALA A 222 -15.02 10.77 -19.98
N ARG A 223 -15.15 11.54 -21.07
CA ARG A 223 -14.09 12.43 -21.60
C ARG A 223 -13.85 13.69 -20.75
N PHE A 224 -14.80 14.07 -19.89
CA PHE A 224 -14.74 15.28 -19.08
C PHE A 224 -14.19 15.02 -17.67
N CYS A 225 -13.19 14.15 -17.49
CA CYS A 225 -12.52 14.12 -16.19
C CYS A 225 -11.80 15.46 -15.99
N ALA A 226 -11.97 16.07 -14.82
CA ALA A 226 -11.31 17.32 -14.43
C ALA A 226 -9.79 17.24 -14.67
N CYS A 227 -9.19 16.07 -14.50
CA CYS A 227 -7.78 15.82 -14.74
C CYS A 227 -7.31 15.93 -16.20
N THR A 228 -8.24 15.99 -17.14
CA THR A 228 -7.97 16.07 -18.59
C THR A 228 -8.61 17.34 -19.18
N GLU A 229 -9.21 18.21 -18.36
CA GLU A 229 -10.16 19.23 -18.82
C GLU A 229 -9.51 20.54 -19.32
N LYS A 230 -8.21 20.77 -19.04
CA LYS A 230 -7.48 22.03 -19.35
C LYS A 230 -7.65 22.56 -20.79
N TYR A 231 -7.94 21.69 -21.76
CA TYR A 231 -7.94 22.03 -23.18
C TYR A 231 -9.28 21.75 -23.91
N SER A 232 -10.31 21.24 -23.22
CA SER A 232 -11.60 20.87 -23.85
C SER A 232 -12.63 22.01 -23.92
N TYR A 233 -12.31 23.23 -23.46
CA TYR A 233 -13.26 24.36 -23.42
C TYR A 233 -13.72 24.84 -24.81
N SER A 234 -13.05 24.42 -25.89
CA SER A 234 -13.42 24.79 -27.27
C SER A 234 -14.65 24.03 -27.82
N GLY A 235 -15.15 23.01 -27.12
CA GLY A 235 -16.26 22.17 -27.59
C GLY A 235 -15.93 21.30 -28.81
N LYS A 236 -14.70 21.37 -29.34
CA LYS A 236 -14.19 20.53 -30.42
C LYS A 236 -13.38 19.37 -29.85
N ARG A 237 -13.50 18.22 -30.50
CA ARG A 237 -12.76 17.01 -30.14
C ARG A 237 -11.29 17.16 -30.52
N ASP A 238 -10.39 16.99 -29.55
CA ASP A 238 -8.96 16.85 -29.76
C ASP A 238 -8.55 15.39 -29.50
N ARG A 239 -8.33 14.64 -30.58
CA ARG A 239 -8.03 13.21 -30.52
C ARG A 239 -6.64 12.94 -29.93
N ASP A 240 -5.67 13.81 -30.13
CA ASP A 240 -4.31 13.59 -29.62
C ASP A 240 -4.25 13.80 -28.10
N HIS A 241 -5.03 14.77 -27.61
CA HIS A 241 -5.21 14.96 -26.17
C HIS A 241 -5.96 13.80 -25.51
N GLU A 242 -7.04 13.30 -26.13
CA GLU A 242 -7.75 12.11 -25.65
C GLU A 242 -6.82 10.88 -25.55
N LYS A 243 -5.97 10.66 -26.56
CA LYS A 243 -4.95 9.60 -26.52
C LYS A 243 -3.98 9.78 -25.37
N ALA A 244 -3.45 10.98 -25.17
CA ALA A 244 -2.50 11.28 -24.09
C ALA A 244 -3.13 11.04 -22.70
N ALA A 245 -4.41 11.36 -22.54
CA ALA A 245 -5.18 11.09 -21.33
C ALA A 245 -5.42 9.59 -21.07
N LEU A 246 -5.64 8.81 -22.14
CA LEU A 246 -5.94 7.38 -22.05
C LEU A 246 -4.68 6.51 -21.96
N ALA A 247 -3.55 6.96 -22.50
CA ALA A 247 -2.33 6.17 -22.54
C ALA A 247 -1.90 5.59 -21.18
N PRO A 248 -1.88 6.36 -20.07
CA PRO A 248 -1.51 5.82 -18.77
C PRO A 248 -2.54 4.78 -18.26
N LEU A 249 -3.83 5.01 -18.49
CA LEU A 249 -4.90 4.11 -18.07
C LEU A 249 -4.87 2.78 -18.82
N VAL A 250 -4.72 2.81 -20.15
CA VAL A 250 -4.58 1.60 -20.98
C VAL A 250 -3.33 0.84 -20.57
N ARG A 251 -2.22 1.55 -20.33
CA ARG A 251 -0.97 0.93 -19.88
C ARG A 251 -1.11 0.26 -18.51
N GLU A 252 -1.80 0.88 -17.56
CA GLU A 252 -2.09 0.25 -16.26
C GLU A 252 -2.94 -1.01 -16.40
N ALA A 253 -3.97 -0.95 -17.26
CA ALA A 253 -4.83 -2.10 -17.52
C ALA A 253 -4.06 -3.26 -18.19
N GLU A 254 -3.13 -2.96 -19.10
CA GLU A 254 -2.20 -3.95 -19.67
C GLU A 254 -1.26 -4.52 -18.62
N LEU A 255 -0.66 -3.69 -17.76
CA LEU A 255 0.24 -4.13 -16.70
C LEU A 255 -0.47 -5.10 -15.73
N LEU A 256 -1.72 -4.80 -15.38
CA LEU A 256 -2.53 -5.65 -14.49
C LEU A 256 -3.11 -6.88 -15.20
N GLY A 257 -2.93 -7.04 -16.52
CA GLY A 257 -3.54 -8.12 -17.30
C GLY A 257 -5.07 -7.99 -17.46
N VAL A 258 -5.63 -6.82 -17.21
CA VAL A 258 -7.06 -6.49 -17.39
C VAL A 258 -7.40 -6.36 -18.87
N LEU A 259 -6.49 -5.74 -19.63
CA LEU A 259 -6.49 -5.75 -21.09
C LEU A 259 -5.30 -6.57 -21.57
N ALA A 260 -5.48 -7.30 -22.66
CA ALA A 260 -4.39 -8.01 -23.32
C ALA A 260 -4.59 -7.98 -24.84
N GLN A 261 -3.54 -7.60 -25.57
CA GLN A 261 -3.55 -7.53 -27.04
C GLN A 261 -4.73 -6.71 -27.61
N GLY A 262 -5.10 -5.59 -26.97
CA GLY A 262 -6.21 -4.74 -27.43
C GLY A 262 -7.62 -5.29 -27.16
N ALA A 263 -7.76 -6.39 -26.40
CA ALA A 263 -9.03 -6.97 -25.98
C ALA A 263 -9.20 -7.00 -24.46
N LEU A 264 -10.45 -7.15 -24.00
CA LEU A 264 -10.78 -7.41 -22.60
C LEU A 264 -10.38 -8.83 -22.22
N SER A 265 -9.60 -8.99 -21.16
CA SER A 265 -9.23 -10.32 -20.65
C SER A 265 -10.32 -10.92 -19.75
N PRO A 266 -10.24 -12.23 -19.41
CA PRO A 266 -11.13 -12.80 -18.39
C PRO A 266 -11.04 -12.07 -17.04
N LEU A 267 -9.84 -11.65 -16.62
CA LEU A 267 -9.63 -10.85 -15.41
C LEU A 267 -10.33 -9.49 -15.52
N GLY A 268 -10.23 -8.84 -16.68
CA GLY A 268 -10.92 -7.57 -16.92
C GLY A 268 -12.44 -7.69 -17.00
N ALA A 269 -12.95 -8.81 -17.50
CA ALA A 269 -14.38 -9.11 -17.51
C ALA A 269 -14.92 -9.31 -16.09
N ALA A 270 -14.18 -10.01 -15.22
CA ALA A 270 -14.50 -10.12 -13.81
C ALA A 270 -14.47 -8.75 -13.11
N LEU A 271 -13.51 -7.89 -13.45
CA LEU A 271 -13.38 -6.52 -12.92
C LEU A 271 -14.50 -5.55 -13.32
N ARG A 272 -15.32 -5.90 -14.31
CA ARG A 272 -16.36 -5.02 -14.84
C ARG A 272 -17.57 -4.94 -13.90
N HIS A 273 -17.88 -5.99 -13.15
CA HIS A 273 -19.15 -6.18 -12.42
C HIS A 273 -19.13 -5.72 -10.95
N HIS A 274 -18.28 -4.77 -10.57
CA HIS A 274 -17.96 -4.44 -9.17
C HIS A 274 -18.90 -3.47 -8.42
N ASP A 275 -20.19 -3.45 -8.72
CA ASP A 275 -21.15 -2.57 -8.03
C ASP A 275 -21.79 -3.21 -6.77
N THR A 276 -21.46 -4.48 -6.44
CA THR A 276 -21.95 -5.21 -5.26
C THR A 276 -20.91 -5.28 -4.11
N ASP A 277 -21.28 -5.90 -2.97
CA ASP A 277 -20.45 -6.08 -1.76
C ASP A 277 -18.94 -6.30 -2.06
N PRO A 278 -18.04 -5.43 -1.54
CA PRO A 278 -16.60 -5.52 -1.77
C PRO A 278 -15.97 -6.88 -1.44
N ALA A 279 -16.47 -7.59 -0.42
CA ALA A 279 -15.92 -8.88 -0.01
C ALA A 279 -16.28 -10.00 -1.01
N LEU A 280 -17.49 -9.94 -1.58
CA LEU A 280 -17.93 -10.87 -2.63
C LEU A 280 -17.14 -10.62 -3.92
N ASN A 281 -16.96 -9.35 -4.28
CA ASN A 281 -16.16 -8.94 -5.43
C ASN A 281 -14.71 -9.47 -5.38
N GLU A 282 -14.07 -9.43 -4.21
CA GLU A 282 -12.70 -9.95 -4.04
C GLU A 282 -12.65 -11.47 -4.22
N THR A 283 -13.64 -12.18 -3.66
CA THR A 283 -13.73 -13.64 -3.75
C THR A 283 -13.98 -14.12 -5.18
N GLU A 284 -14.89 -13.45 -5.90
CA GLU A 284 -15.20 -13.75 -7.30
C GLU A 284 -13.99 -13.49 -8.20
N LEU A 285 -13.32 -12.34 -8.00
CA LEU A 285 -12.12 -12.01 -8.76
C LEU A 285 -10.97 -12.97 -8.46
N ALA A 286 -10.78 -13.36 -7.19
CA ALA A 286 -9.79 -14.38 -6.82
C ALA A 286 -10.12 -15.73 -7.48
N THR A 287 -11.39 -16.13 -7.54
CA THR A 287 -11.80 -17.38 -8.22
C THR A 287 -11.50 -17.32 -9.71
N CYS A 288 -11.79 -16.20 -10.37
CA CYS A 288 -11.43 -15.99 -11.79
C CYS A 288 -9.90 -16.01 -11.97
N ALA A 289 -9.16 -15.31 -11.11
CA ALA A 289 -7.71 -15.28 -11.15
C ALA A 289 -7.10 -16.67 -10.96
N GLN A 290 -7.67 -17.52 -10.13
CA GLN A 290 -7.22 -18.90 -9.93
C GLN A 290 -7.37 -19.77 -11.19
N GLN A 291 -8.32 -19.45 -12.08
CA GLN A 291 -8.50 -20.14 -13.36
C GLN A 291 -7.55 -19.62 -14.46
N VAL A 292 -7.11 -18.37 -14.35
CA VAL A 292 -6.29 -17.69 -15.38
C VAL A 292 -4.79 -17.78 -15.05
N LEU A 293 -4.42 -17.63 -13.78
CA LEU A 293 -3.04 -17.67 -13.32
C LEU A 293 -2.51 -19.11 -13.27
N PRO A 294 -1.21 -19.31 -13.54
CA PRO A 294 -0.59 -20.61 -13.32
C PRO A 294 -0.66 -21.00 -11.83
N PRO A 295 -0.64 -22.31 -11.51
CA PRO A 295 -0.57 -22.75 -10.12
C PRO A 295 0.69 -22.19 -9.44
N PRO A 296 0.63 -21.88 -8.13
CA PRO A 296 1.77 -21.34 -7.42
C PRO A 296 2.92 -22.34 -7.45
N ALA A 297 4.12 -21.84 -7.75
CA ALA A 297 5.32 -22.65 -7.71
C ALA A 297 5.66 -23.05 -6.27
N GLU A 298 5.81 -24.34 -6.05
CA GLU A 298 6.21 -24.90 -4.75
C GLU A 298 7.70 -25.27 -4.68
N THR A 299 8.37 -25.30 -5.83
CA THR A 299 9.77 -25.67 -5.95
C THR A 299 10.63 -24.53 -6.52
N ALA A 300 11.91 -24.55 -6.17
CA ALA A 300 12.94 -23.66 -6.66
C ALA A 300 14.05 -24.48 -7.32
N ARG A 301 14.60 -23.93 -8.40
CA ARG A 301 15.78 -24.45 -9.09
C ARG A 301 17.02 -23.77 -8.53
N PHE A 302 17.98 -24.56 -8.06
CA PHE A 302 19.24 -24.05 -7.52
C PHE A 302 20.34 -24.06 -8.58
N HIS A 303 21.02 -22.93 -8.75
CA HIS A 303 22.17 -22.75 -9.63
C HIS A 303 23.43 -22.52 -8.80
N THR A 304 24.58 -23.02 -9.27
CA THR A 304 25.85 -22.97 -8.54
C THR A 304 26.99 -22.33 -9.31
N ASP A 305 26.73 -21.60 -10.40
CA ASP A 305 27.76 -20.95 -11.23
C ASP A 305 27.30 -19.55 -11.66
N PRO A 306 28.03 -18.45 -11.33
CA PRO A 306 29.24 -18.37 -10.50
C PRO A 306 28.98 -18.42 -8.98
N ASP A 307 27.75 -18.14 -8.56
CA ASP A 307 27.31 -18.10 -7.17
C ASP A 307 26.12 -19.03 -6.91
N VAL A 308 25.87 -19.35 -5.64
CA VAL A 308 24.73 -20.18 -5.25
C VAL A 308 23.46 -19.33 -5.26
N THR A 309 22.58 -19.60 -6.22
CA THR A 309 21.32 -18.86 -6.38
C THR A 309 20.14 -19.81 -6.51
N ALA A 310 18.96 -19.37 -6.09
CA ALA A 310 17.69 -20.06 -6.32
C ALA A 310 16.82 -19.22 -7.24
N THR A 311 16.21 -19.85 -8.24
CA THR A 311 15.21 -19.25 -9.12
C THR A 311 13.92 -20.04 -9.03
N VAL A 312 12.80 -19.36 -9.17
CA VAL A 312 11.49 -20.00 -9.19
C VAL A 312 10.83 -19.75 -10.54
N ASP A 313 10.32 -20.82 -11.14
CA ASP A 313 9.59 -20.77 -12.41
C ASP A 313 8.13 -20.39 -12.13
N GLY A 314 7.76 -19.13 -12.36
CA GLY A 314 6.41 -18.61 -12.13
C GLY A 314 6.22 -17.83 -10.82
N VAL A 315 4.98 -17.73 -10.33
CA VAL A 315 4.68 -17.02 -9.07
C VAL A 315 4.91 -17.96 -7.90
N CYS A 316 5.77 -17.57 -6.96
CA CYS A 316 6.07 -18.37 -5.78
C CYS A 316 4.83 -18.55 -4.90
N SER A 317 4.65 -19.76 -4.37
CA SER A 317 3.77 -19.96 -3.22
C SER A 317 4.26 -19.14 -2.01
N PRO A 318 3.36 -18.68 -1.12
CA PRO A 318 3.73 -17.98 0.11
C PRO A 318 4.76 -18.74 0.96
N ARG A 319 4.54 -20.06 1.09
CA ARG A 319 5.44 -20.96 1.81
C ARG A 319 6.84 -20.95 1.23
N LEU A 320 6.95 -21.06 -0.10
CA LEU A 320 8.24 -21.05 -0.79
C LEU A 320 8.95 -19.70 -0.65
N ALA A 321 8.23 -18.59 -0.88
CA ALA A 321 8.77 -17.24 -0.79
C ALA A 321 9.28 -16.91 0.62
N ALA A 322 8.52 -17.25 1.66
CA ALA A 322 8.91 -17.03 3.05
C ALA A 322 10.15 -17.83 3.45
N LEU A 323 10.24 -19.08 3.01
CA LEU A 323 11.40 -19.93 3.26
C LEU A 323 12.64 -19.41 2.52
N LEU A 324 12.52 -19.04 1.25
CA LEU A 324 13.65 -18.47 0.50
C LEU A 324 14.11 -17.12 1.06
N ASP A 325 13.20 -16.26 1.53
CA ASP A 325 13.55 -14.98 2.17
C ASP A 325 14.26 -15.14 3.51
N GLN A 326 14.03 -16.25 4.22
CA GLN A 326 14.77 -16.58 5.43
C GLN A 326 16.19 -17.05 5.11
N LEU A 327 16.36 -17.85 4.05
CA LEU A 327 17.64 -18.52 3.73
C LEU A 327 18.55 -17.73 2.80
N ALA A 328 18.05 -16.68 2.15
CA ALA A 328 18.77 -16.02 1.07
C ALA A 328 18.48 -14.51 1.02
N ASP A 329 19.37 -13.78 0.35
CA ASP A 329 19.17 -12.39 0.00
C ASP A 329 18.42 -12.31 -1.33
N ARG A 330 17.20 -11.75 -1.33
CA ARG A 330 16.41 -11.59 -2.56
C ARG A 330 17.06 -10.51 -3.44
N ALA A 331 17.60 -10.92 -4.59
CA ALA A 331 18.13 -10.03 -5.61
C ALA A 331 17.08 -9.80 -6.69
N VAL A 332 16.69 -8.54 -6.89
CA VAL A 332 15.63 -8.24 -7.83
C VAL A 332 16.19 -7.98 -9.23
N ARG A 333 16.00 -8.94 -10.14
CA ARG A 333 16.22 -8.76 -11.57
C ARG A 333 15.04 -9.32 -12.36
N HIS A 334 14.17 -8.45 -12.83
CA HIS A 334 13.08 -8.82 -13.72
C HIS A 334 13.61 -9.61 -14.94
N PRO A 335 13.00 -10.73 -15.37
CA PRO A 335 11.67 -11.26 -14.99
C PRO A 335 11.67 -12.40 -13.95
N ALA A 336 12.80 -12.77 -13.35
CA ALA A 336 12.88 -13.90 -12.43
C ALA A 336 13.18 -13.44 -11.00
N PHE A 337 12.48 -14.01 -10.02
CA PHE A 337 12.93 -13.87 -8.64
C PHE A 337 14.22 -14.68 -8.47
N LEU A 338 15.28 -13.98 -8.10
CA LEU A 338 16.58 -14.57 -7.83
C LEU A 338 16.87 -14.42 -6.34
N TRP A 339 17.11 -15.53 -5.66
CA TRP A 339 17.58 -15.55 -4.29
C TRP A 339 19.05 -15.90 -4.28
N HIS A 340 19.86 -15.06 -3.68
CA HIS A 340 21.29 -15.28 -3.55
C HIS A 340 21.58 -15.85 -2.16
N ILE A 341 22.03 -17.10 -2.14
CA ILE A 341 22.32 -17.82 -0.89
C ILE A 341 23.77 -17.51 -0.52
N THR A 342 23.95 -16.86 0.62
CA THR A 342 25.25 -16.38 1.11
C THR A 342 25.53 -16.93 2.50
N PRO A 343 26.80 -16.98 2.93
CA PRO A 343 27.13 -17.30 4.32
C PRO A 343 26.42 -16.36 5.32
N ALA A 344 26.22 -15.09 4.95
CA ALA A 344 25.56 -14.11 5.79
C ALA A 344 24.05 -14.38 5.93
N SER A 345 23.36 -14.70 4.84
CA SER A 345 21.94 -15.04 4.87
C SER A 345 21.66 -16.33 5.63
N LEU A 346 22.47 -17.37 5.42
CA LEU A 346 22.38 -18.61 6.20
C LEU A 346 22.65 -18.38 7.68
N ARG A 347 23.61 -17.51 8.03
CA ARG A 347 23.86 -17.13 9.42
C ARG A 347 22.63 -16.50 10.08
N ARG A 348 21.91 -15.61 9.37
CA ARG A 348 20.66 -15.03 9.89
C ARG A 348 19.62 -16.10 10.20
N ALA A 349 19.50 -17.12 9.35
CA ALA A 349 18.61 -18.24 9.62
C ALA A 349 19.06 -19.10 10.81
N LEU A 350 20.36 -19.29 11.01
CA LEU A 350 20.89 -19.98 12.18
C LEU A 350 20.67 -19.17 13.47
N ASP A 351 20.76 -17.83 13.40
CA ASP A 351 20.48 -16.93 14.53
C ASP A 351 19.02 -17.01 15.01
N THR A 352 18.08 -17.42 14.16
CA THR A 352 16.67 -17.66 14.55
C THR A 352 16.44 -19.05 15.16
N GLY A 353 17.50 -19.85 15.35
CA GLY A 353 17.47 -21.14 16.04
C GLY A 353 17.37 -22.37 15.14
N HIS A 354 17.49 -22.23 13.82
CA HIS A 354 17.55 -23.37 12.91
C HIS A 354 18.88 -24.11 13.02
N THR A 355 18.86 -25.44 12.89
CA THR A 355 20.08 -26.26 12.78
C THR A 355 20.47 -26.48 11.31
N ALA A 356 21.72 -26.88 11.06
CA ALA A 356 22.18 -27.22 9.70
C ALA A 356 21.31 -28.31 9.05
N ASP A 357 20.88 -29.31 9.82
CA ASP A 357 20.01 -30.38 9.34
C ASP A 357 18.60 -29.87 9.00
N ASP A 358 18.05 -28.95 9.79
CA ASP A 358 16.76 -28.30 9.48
C ASP A 358 16.84 -27.52 8.18
N LEU A 359 17.92 -26.74 7.99
CA LEU A 359 18.14 -25.96 6.77
C LEU A 359 18.27 -26.86 5.53
N LEU A 360 19.04 -27.94 5.62
CA LEU A 360 19.18 -28.91 4.54
C LEU A 360 17.86 -29.65 4.25
N HIS A 361 17.08 -29.98 5.28
CA HIS A 361 15.77 -30.60 5.11
C HIS A 361 14.79 -29.65 4.41
N ALA A 362 14.75 -28.38 4.84
CA ALA A 362 13.96 -27.34 4.23
C ALA A 362 14.30 -27.13 2.75
N LEU A 363 15.60 -27.02 2.42
CA LEU A 363 16.09 -26.87 1.04
C LEU A 363 15.74 -28.08 0.16
N ARG A 364 15.84 -29.31 0.68
CA ARG A 364 15.41 -30.52 -0.05
C ARG A 364 13.92 -30.53 -0.32
N GLY A 365 13.11 -30.05 0.63
CA GLY A 365 11.65 -30.00 0.51
C GLY A 365 11.15 -28.99 -0.53
N ILE A 366 12.00 -28.06 -0.98
CA ILE A 366 11.66 -27.06 -2.01
C ILE A 366 12.47 -27.22 -3.29
N ALA A 367 13.39 -28.18 -3.39
CA ALA A 367 14.18 -28.37 -4.59
C ALA A 367 13.33 -28.98 -5.72
N ASP A 368 13.56 -28.54 -6.95
CA ASP A 368 13.03 -29.21 -8.14
C ASP A 368 13.74 -30.55 -8.42
N THR A 369 14.96 -30.71 -7.91
CA THR A 369 15.76 -31.94 -8.00
C THR A 369 15.70 -32.77 -6.72
N THR A 370 15.85 -34.10 -6.85
CA THR A 370 15.90 -35.03 -5.71
C THR A 370 17.17 -34.91 -4.88
N VAL A 371 18.25 -34.39 -5.46
CA VAL A 371 19.56 -34.19 -4.81
C VAL A 371 19.93 -32.72 -4.87
N LEU A 372 20.32 -32.15 -3.72
CA LEU A 372 20.83 -30.79 -3.64
C LEU A 372 22.26 -30.72 -4.21
N PRO A 373 22.63 -29.62 -4.89
CA PRO A 373 24.01 -29.40 -5.31
C PRO A 373 24.99 -29.47 -4.14
N GLU A 374 26.15 -30.10 -4.36
CA GLU A 374 27.18 -30.29 -3.33
C GLU A 374 27.65 -28.94 -2.76
N ARG A 375 27.92 -27.97 -3.64
CA ARG A 375 28.33 -26.60 -3.24
C ARG A 375 27.34 -25.91 -2.29
N LEU A 376 26.02 -26.13 -2.46
CA LEU A 376 25.01 -25.58 -1.56
C LEU A 376 25.03 -26.31 -0.21
N THR A 377 25.22 -27.62 -0.22
CA THR A 377 25.31 -28.43 1.00
C THR A 377 26.53 -28.03 1.84
N ASP A 378 27.67 -27.82 1.18
CA ASP A 378 28.90 -27.40 1.85
C ASP A 378 28.78 -25.99 2.39
N LEU A 379 28.18 -25.06 1.64
CA LEU A 379 27.94 -23.69 2.10
C LEU A 379 27.10 -23.65 3.40
N VAL A 380 26.08 -24.51 3.52
CA VAL A 380 25.27 -24.63 4.74
C VAL A 380 26.09 -25.17 5.91
N ARG A 381 26.91 -26.19 5.68
CA ARG A 381 27.79 -26.76 6.72
C ARG A 381 28.84 -25.77 7.18
N GLU A 382 29.50 -25.07 6.26
CA GLU A 382 30.47 -24.04 6.57
C GLU A 382 29.85 -22.88 7.38
N ALA A 383 28.64 -22.44 7.00
CA ALA A 383 27.92 -21.41 7.74
C ALA A 383 27.57 -21.87 9.16
N ALA A 384 27.17 -23.13 9.33
CA ALA A 384 26.87 -23.73 10.63
C ALA A 384 28.11 -23.92 11.51
N ASP A 385 29.22 -24.39 10.94
CA ASP A 385 30.50 -24.54 11.66
C ASP A 385 31.09 -23.18 12.09
N ALA A 386 30.83 -22.13 11.30
CA ALA A 386 31.19 -20.77 11.63
C ALA A 386 30.24 -20.14 12.68
N HIS A 387 29.00 -20.62 12.77
CA HIS A 387 27.99 -20.13 13.71
C HIS A 387 28.26 -20.67 15.12
N GLY A 388 28.19 -19.78 16.12
CA GLY A 388 28.40 -20.18 17.51
C GLY A 388 29.85 -20.50 17.93
N ARG A 389 30.87 -20.19 17.09
CA ARG A 389 32.30 -20.26 17.48
C ARG A 389 32.65 -19.28 18.60
N VAL A 390 31.99 -18.12 18.61
CA VAL A 390 32.09 -17.13 19.69
C VAL A 390 30.77 -17.15 20.43
N ARG A 391 30.79 -17.58 21.69
CA ARG A 391 29.60 -17.63 22.56
C ARG A 391 29.68 -16.47 23.54
N LEU A 392 28.73 -15.55 23.46
CA LEU A 392 28.57 -14.52 24.46
C LEU A 392 27.80 -15.10 25.63
N THR A 393 28.42 -15.11 26.80
CA THR A 393 27.77 -15.40 28.07
C THR A 393 27.96 -14.19 28.96
N THR A 394 26.86 -13.60 29.43
CA THR A 394 26.86 -12.52 30.41
C THR A 394 26.58 -13.13 31.78
N PRO A 395 27.61 -13.43 32.59
CA PRO A 395 27.39 -13.88 33.96
C PRO A 395 26.72 -12.75 34.77
N ALA A 396 25.86 -13.10 35.71
CA ALA A 396 25.20 -12.12 36.57
C ALA A 396 26.16 -11.55 37.62
N SER A 397 27.21 -12.32 37.96
CA SER A 397 28.30 -11.88 38.84
C SER A 397 29.65 -12.41 38.37
N LEU A 398 30.68 -11.57 38.46
CA LEU A 398 32.06 -11.92 38.21
C LEU A 398 32.85 -11.73 39.50
N LEU A 399 33.63 -12.74 39.88
CA LEU A 399 34.53 -12.70 41.02
C LEU A 399 35.95 -12.72 40.50
N HIS A 400 36.78 -11.82 41.00
CA HIS A 400 38.20 -11.80 40.67
C HIS A 400 39.04 -11.69 41.95
N SER A 401 40.23 -12.28 41.91
CA SER A 401 41.24 -12.16 42.96
C SER A 401 42.62 -12.31 42.34
N THR A 402 43.60 -11.58 42.87
CA THR A 402 45.01 -11.76 42.47
C THR A 402 45.61 -13.06 43.00
N ASP A 403 44.95 -13.71 43.97
CA ASP A 403 45.37 -14.99 44.56
C ASP A 403 44.67 -16.16 43.87
N THR A 404 45.44 -16.93 43.09
CA THR A 404 44.94 -18.10 42.35
C THR A 404 44.63 -19.29 43.25
N ALA A 405 45.29 -19.40 44.43
CA ALA A 405 45.01 -20.47 45.39
C ALA A 405 43.64 -20.25 46.05
N LEU A 406 43.33 -18.99 46.38
CA LEU A 406 42.03 -18.61 46.92
C LEU A 406 40.88 -18.88 45.93
N ILE A 407 41.07 -18.59 44.64
CA ILE A 407 40.07 -18.86 43.60
C ILE A 407 39.83 -20.37 43.45
N ALA A 408 40.89 -21.17 43.51
CA ALA A 408 40.78 -22.63 43.47
C ALA A 408 40.06 -23.20 44.71
N GLU A 409 40.34 -22.64 45.90
CA GLU A 409 39.66 -23.00 47.15
C GLU A 409 38.15 -22.68 47.08
N ILE A 410 37.80 -21.46 46.66
CA ILE A 410 36.42 -21.00 46.52
C ILE A 410 35.66 -21.87 45.49
N ALA A 411 36.29 -22.22 44.37
CA ALA A 411 35.68 -23.07 43.34
C ALA A 411 35.47 -24.52 43.80
N ALA A 412 36.29 -25.02 44.73
CA ALA A 412 36.22 -26.39 45.24
C ALA A 412 35.37 -26.55 46.51
N SER A 413 34.83 -25.46 47.06
CA SER A 413 34.08 -25.49 48.31
C SER A 413 32.66 -26.03 48.14
N ASP A 414 32.37 -27.16 48.81
CA ASP A 414 31.03 -27.77 48.84
C ASP A 414 29.95 -26.86 49.48
N ARG A 415 30.37 -25.86 50.27
CA ARG A 415 29.44 -24.87 50.85
C ARG A 415 28.93 -23.85 49.82
N LEU A 416 29.66 -23.69 48.72
CA LEU A 416 29.38 -22.69 47.68
C LEU A 416 28.83 -23.32 46.38
N THR A 417 28.56 -24.63 46.37
CA THR A 417 27.92 -25.33 45.24
C THR A 417 26.61 -24.67 44.77
N PRO A 418 25.74 -24.12 45.65
CA PRO A 418 24.53 -23.40 45.22
C PRO A 418 24.81 -22.18 44.33
N LEU A 419 26.01 -21.60 44.40
CA LEU A 419 26.41 -20.44 43.59
C LEU A 419 26.76 -20.78 42.14
N SER A 420 26.81 -22.07 41.77
CA SER A 420 27.12 -22.54 40.41
C SER A 420 28.36 -21.86 39.81
N LEU A 421 29.42 -21.75 40.60
CA LEU A 421 30.66 -21.07 40.22
C LEU A 421 31.35 -21.82 39.07
N ARG A 422 31.74 -21.09 38.02
CA ARG A 422 32.54 -21.62 36.91
C ARG A 422 33.85 -20.85 36.80
N VAL A 423 34.95 -21.60 36.74
CA VAL A 423 36.30 -21.04 36.52
C VAL A 423 36.40 -20.55 35.08
N LEU A 424 36.60 -19.24 34.91
CA LEU A 424 36.82 -18.63 33.58
C LEU A 424 38.31 -18.45 33.31
N ALA A 425 39.09 -18.14 34.34
CA ALA A 425 40.54 -18.02 34.32
C ALA A 425 41.10 -18.34 35.73
N PRO A 426 42.43 -18.54 35.91
CA PRO A 426 43.02 -18.84 37.21
C PRO A 426 42.72 -17.81 38.32
N THR A 427 42.36 -16.58 37.94
CA THR A 427 42.03 -15.46 38.84
C THR A 427 40.57 -15.05 38.78
N VAL A 428 39.72 -15.72 37.99
CA VAL A 428 38.35 -15.26 37.69
C VAL A 428 37.32 -16.40 37.74
N LEU A 429 36.29 -16.22 38.55
CA LEU A 429 35.09 -17.06 38.59
C LEU A 429 33.88 -16.30 38.07
N THR A 430 32.91 -17.04 37.54
CA THR A 430 31.62 -16.49 37.12
C THR A 430 30.49 -17.23 37.81
N SER A 431 29.43 -16.51 38.15
CA SER A 431 28.18 -17.07 38.67
C SER A 431 26.99 -16.57 37.85
N PRO A 432 25.97 -17.42 37.60
CA PRO A 432 24.70 -16.99 37.01
C PRO A 432 23.79 -16.25 38.01
N LEU A 433 24.15 -16.18 39.31
CA LEU A 433 23.34 -15.54 40.34
C LEU A 433 23.68 -14.04 40.51
N PRO A 434 22.73 -13.20 40.98
CA PRO A 434 22.97 -11.77 41.25
C PRO A 434 24.06 -11.53 42.30
N GLY A 435 24.81 -10.43 42.16
CA GLY A 435 25.96 -10.10 43.01
C GLY A 435 25.65 -10.08 44.51
N VAL A 436 24.48 -9.56 44.87
CA VAL A 436 24.01 -9.51 46.27
C VAL A 436 23.91 -10.91 46.88
N THR A 437 23.42 -11.89 46.13
CA THR A 437 23.29 -13.29 46.57
C THR A 437 24.66 -13.96 46.70
N VAL A 438 25.56 -13.70 45.75
CA VAL A 438 26.92 -14.24 45.74
C VAL A 438 27.74 -13.68 46.91
N LEU A 439 27.65 -12.37 47.16
CA LEU A 439 28.32 -11.69 48.27
C LEU A 439 27.85 -12.21 49.64
N ALA A 440 26.54 -12.39 49.82
CA ALA A 440 25.98 -12.92 51.06
C ALA A 440 26.49 -14.35 51.34
N ALA A 441 26.41 -15.23 50.35
CA ALA A 441 26.85 -16.62 50.50
C ALA A 441 28.38 -16.75 50.74
N LEU A 442 29.19 -15.89 50.14
CA LEU A 442 30.63 -15.86 50.40
C LEU A 442 30.96 -15.39 51.82
N ARG A 443 30.22 -14.40 52.35
CA ARG A 443 30.37 -13.95 53.75
C ARG A 443 29.95 -15.03 54.74
N ASP A 444 28.85 -15.73 54.47
CA ASP A 444 28.39 -16.85 55.28
C ASP A 444 29.38 -18.02 55.26
N ALA A 445 30.12 -18.19 54.16
CA ALA A 445 31.20 -19.18 54.04
C ALA A 445 32.53 -18.74 54.69
N GLY A 446 32.61 -17.51 55.23
CA GLY A 446 33.78 -16.99 55.93
C GLY A 446 34.75 -16.18 55.06
N TYR A 447 34.42 -15.88 53.81
CA TYR A 447 35.20 -15.00 52.94
C TYR A 447 34.81 -13.53 53.12
N ALA A 448 35.71 -12.61 52.75
CA ALA A 448 35.48 -11.17 52.87
C ALA A 448 35.48 -10.46 51.49
N PRO A 449 34.48 -10.68 50.63
CA PRO A 449 34.41 -10.06 49.31
C PRO A 449 33.95 -8.59 49.37
N ILE A 450 34.45 -7.80 48.42
CA ILE A 450 34.07 -6.40 48.18
C ILE A 450 33.26 -6.34 46.89
N ASP A 451 32.24 -5.48 46.85
CA ASP A 451 31.46 -5.20 45.65
C ASP A 451 32.14 -4.08 44.86
N GLU A 452 32.44 -4.32 43.58
CA GLU A 452 33.07 -3.35 42.68
C GLU A 452 32.09 -3.00 41.56
N GLU A 453 31.73 -1.73 41.41
CA GLU A 453 30.93 -1.27 40.26
C GLU A 453 31.72 -1.41 38.96
N HIS A 454 31.04 -1.87 37.89
CA HIS A 454 31.62 -2.21 36.58
C HIS A 454 31.99 -0.99 35.71
N ASP A 455 32.49 0.10 36.32
CA ASP A 455 32.87 1.37 35.67
C ASP A 455 31.70 2.35 35.45
N GLY A 456 31.89 3.63 35.77
CA GLY A 456 30.85 4.65 35.74
C GLY A 456 30.41 5.07 34.33
N ALA A 457 29.45 4.37 33.72
CA ALA A 457 28.43 4.91 32.80
C ALA A 457 27.45 3.81 32.38
N SER A 458 26.16 4.06 32.55
CA SER A 458 25.09 3.11 32.24
C SER A 458 24.52 3.24 30.82
N ARG A 459 24.40 2.06 30.20
CA ARG A 459 23.35 1.55 29.30
C ARG A 459 23.21 2.16 27.90
N LEU A 460 23.69 1.40 26.92
CA LEU A 460 23.29 1.50 25.51
C LEU A 460 21.98 0.71 25.29
N GLU A 461 20.95 1.39 24.79
CA GLU A 461 19.71 0.79 24.29
C GLU A 461 19.98 -0.10 23.07
N ARG A 462 19.29 -1.23 23.00
CA ARG A 462 19.16 -2.02 21.77
C ARG A 462 18.17 -1.30 20.84
N PRO A 463 18.48 -1.13 19.56
CA PRO A 463 17.48 -0.76 18.57
C PRO A 463 16.53 -1.94 18.36
N THR A 464 15.29 -1.81 18.81
CA THR A 464 14.19 -2.60 18.27
C THR A 464 13.95 -2.18 16.82
N PRO A 465 13.69 -3.13 15.89
CA PRO A 465 13.20 -2.75 14.57
C PRO A 465 11.89 -1.95 14.75
N ASN A 466 11.80 -0.78 14.12
CA ASN A 466 10.58 0.01 14.02
C ASN A 466 9.51 -0.82 13.28
N ARG A 467 8.77 -1.62 14.04
CA ARG A 467 7.53 -2.25 13.60
C ARG A 467 6.46 -1.63 14.47
N HIS A 468 5.68 -0.71 13.93
CA HIS A 468 4.54 -0.16 14.63
C HIS A 468 3.46 -1.25 14.65
N PRO A 469 3.15 -1.86 15.80
CA PRO A 469 1.97 -2.73 15.89
C PRO A 469 0.76 -1.78 15.93
N LEU A 470 -0.29 -2.09 15.16
CA LEU A 470 -1.60 -1.40 15.20
C LEU A 470 -1.73 -0.11 14.35
N LEU A 471 -1.39 -0.16 13.07
CA LEU A 471 -2.02 0.76 12.11
C LEU A 471 -3.23 0.05 11.48
N PRO A 472 -4.48 0.49 11.74
CA PRO A 472 -5.66 0.03 11.00
C PRO A 472 -5.50 0.38 9.52
N ALA A 473 -6.17 -0.36 8.63
CA ALA A 473 -6.21 -0.01 7.22
C ALA A 473 -6.77 1.42 7.06
N PRO A 474 -6.17 2.28 6.23
CA PRO A 474 -6.76 3.57 5.90
C PRO A 474 -8.15 3.33 5.33
N ARG A 475 -9.15 4.08 5.83
CA ARG A 475 -10.50 4.03 5.30
C ARG A 475 -10.44 4.59 3.88
N THR A 476 -10.51 3.72 2.88
CA THR A 476 -10.96 4.13 1.56
C THR A 476 -12.34 4.75 1.73
N ALA A 477 -12.56 5.90 1.10
CA ALA A 477 -13.89 6.48 0.97
C ALA A 477 -14.87 5.34 0.69
N GLY A 478 -15.88 5.21 1.55
CA GLY A 478 -16.89 4.16 1.39
C GLY A 478 -17.46 4.18 -0.03
N PRO A 479 -18.12 3.09 -0.45
CA PRO A 479 -18.79 3.08 -1.76
C PRO A 479 -19.52 4.40 -1.93
N ALA A 480 -19.30 5.06 -3.08
CA ALA A 480 -20.13 6.21 -3.43
C ALA A 480 -21.58 5.76 -3.21
N PRO A 481 -22.45 6.56 -2.58
CA PRO A 481 -23.84 6.19 -2.46
C PRO A 481 -24.29 5.71 -3.84
N GLU A 482 -24.89 4.51 -3.87
CA GLU A 482 -25.43 3.92 -5.09
C GLU A 482 -26.09 5.04 -5.89
N ALA A 483 -25.73 5.15 -7.17
CA ALA A 483 -26.36 6.13 -8.03
C ALA A 483 -27.87 5.93 -7.84
N PRO A 484 -28.61 6.92 -7.32
CA PRO A 484 -29.98 6.70 -6.91
C PRO A 484 -30.73 6.17 -8.12
N ASP A 485 -31.50 5.10 -7.93
CA ASP A 485 -32.37 4.62 -9.00
C ASP A 485 -33.21 5.81 -9.43
N LEU A 486 -32.97 6.26 -10.66
CA LEU A 486 -33.56 7.48 -11.18
C LEU A 486 -35.08 7.34 -11.29
N ALA A 487 -35.59 6.10 -11.37
CA ALA A 487 -37.01 5.80 -11.31
C ALA A 487 -37.56 5.98 -9.89
N ASP A 488 -36.94 5.37 -8.87
CA ASP A 488 -37.33 5.56 -7.46
C ASP A 488 -37.17 7.01 -7.01
N LEU A 489 -36.09 7.70 -7.41
CA LEU A 489 -35.87 9.11 -7.11
C LEU A 489 -36.93 9.99 -7.77
N ALA A 490 -37.30 9.70 -9.02
CA ALA A 490 -38.40 10.39 -9.68
C ALA A 490 -39.73 10.11 -8.97
N GLU A 491 -39.98 8.88 -8.52
CA GLU A 491 -41.20 8.50 -7.81
C GLU A 491 -41.29 9.14 -6.42
N VAL A 492 -40.16 9.23 -5.70
CA VAL A 492 -40.02 9.95 -4.43
C VAL A 492 -40.22 11.45 -4.61
N LEU A 493 -39.63 12.06 -5.64
CA LEU A 493 -39.81 13.49 -5.94
C LEU A 493 -41.23 13.82 -6.40
N LEU A 494 -41.90 12.88 -7.08
CA LEU A 494 -43.29 13.01 -7.50
C LEU A 494 -44.28 12.75 -6.35
N SER A 495 -43.91 11.92 -5.37
CA SER A 495 -44.75 11.59 -4.20
C SER A 495 -44.52 12.53 -3.01
N ALA A 496 -43.41 13.26 -2.97
CA ALA A 496 -43.09 14.27 -1.97
C ALA A 496 -43.95 15.53 -2.13
N THR A 497 -45.23 15.42 -1.74
CA THR A 497 -46.09 16.58 -1.42
C THR A 497 -46.13 16.77 0.09
N GLY A 498 -45.01 17.16 0.68
CA GLY A 498 -44.96 17.47 2.10
C GLY A 498 -43.57 17.31 2.71
N ASP A 499 -43.17 18.32 3.46
CA ASP A 499 -41.90 18.43 4.18
C ASP A 499 -41.93 17.49 5.41
N MET A 500 -41.18 16.39 5.35
CA MET A 500 -40.88 15.56 6.53
C MET A 500 -39.44 15.04 6.44
N PRO A 501 -38.50 15.59 7.21
CA PRO A 501 -37.13 15.08 7.26
C PRO A 501 -37.01 13.99 8.33
N VAL A 502 -36.74 12.76 7.91
CA VAL A 502 -36.01 11.81 8.77
C VAL A 502 -34.56 11.84 8.28
N PRO A 503 -33.62 12.49 8.98
CA PRO A 503 -32.24 12.51 8.53
C PRO A 503 -31.63 11.12 8.72
N ARG A 504 -31.30 10.47 7.60
CA ARG A 504 -30.33 9.37 7.60
C ARG A 504 -28.97 9.98 7.91
N LEU A 505 -28.41 9.64 9.07
CA LEU A 505 -27.06 10.08 9.46
C LEU A 505 -26.05 9.59 8.42
N SER A 506 -25.17 10.46 7.91
CA SER A 506 -24.08 10.01 7.04
C SER A 506 -23.14 9.05 7.81
N PRO A 507 -22.41 8.15 7.13
CA PRO A 507 -21.42 7.29 7.80
C PRO A 507 -20.42 8.09 8.65
N THR A 508 -20.03 9.28 8.17
CA THR A 508 -19.17 10.23 8.87
C THR A 508 -19.84 10.80 10.11
N GLU A 509 -21.13 11.18 10.00
CA GLU A 509 -21.93 11.65 11.14
C GLU A 509 -22.07 10.56 12.22
N GLN A 510 -22.23 9.29 11.85
CA GLN A 510 -22.30 8.18 12.81
C GLN A 510 -20.99 7.97 13.58
N VAL A 511 -19.85 8.17 12.91
CA VAL A 511 -18.51 8.05 13.50
C VAL A 511 -18.23 9.22 14.44
N LEU A 512 -18.51 10.45 13.99
CA LEU A 512 -18.40 11.63 14.83
C LEU A 512 -19.35 11.54 16.04
N ALA A 513 -20.56 10.99 15.87
CA ALA A 513 -21.49 10.75 16.97
C ALA A 513 -20.96 9.77 18.01
N ARG A 514 -20.03 8.88 17.64
CA ARG A 514 -19.35 7.97 18.57
C ARG A 514 -18.19 8.66 19.29
N ASP A 515 -17.34 9.39 18.57
CA ASP A 515 -16.04 9.86 19.07
C ASP A 515 -16.04 11.34 19.51
N ALA A 516 -17.07 12.10 19.15
CA ALA A 516 -17.29 13.49 19.52
C ALA A 516 -18.69 13.70 20.18
N GLN A 517 -19.08 12.81 21.10
CA GLN A 517 -20.41 12.84 21.78
C GLN A 517 -20.75 14.13 22.53
N HIS A 518 -19.75 14.99 22.78
CA HIS A 518 -19.88 16.25 23.49
C HIS A 518 -20.26 17.41 22.56
N LEU A 519 -20.10 17.26 21.24
CA LEU A 519 -20.57 18.22 20.26
C LEU A 519 -22.09 18.16 20.13
N ASP A 520 -22.71 19.32 19.92
CA ASP A 520 -24.13 19.36 19.64
C ASP A 520 -24.45 18.73 18.27
N PRO A 521 -25.64 18.14 18.07
CA PRO A 521 -25.98 17.49 16.80
C PRO A 521 -25.84 18.39 15.56
N PRO A 522 -26.15 19.71 15.61
CA PRO A 522 -25.88 20.63 14.51
C PRO A 522 -24.39 20.81 14.17
N ALA A 523 -23.50 21.01 15.15
CA ALA A 523 -22.06 21.15 14.94
C ALA A 523 -21.45 19.85 14.40
N LEU A 524 -21.92 18.73 14.92
CA LEU A 524 -21.53 17.40 14.44
C LEU A 524 -21.91 17.20 12.97
N ARG A 525 -23.13 17.60 12.59
CA ARG A 525 -23.57 17.60 11.18
C ARG A 525 -22.77 18.54 10.31
N ARG A 526 -22.41 19.74 10.81
CA ARG A 526 -21.58 20.68 10.06
C ARG A 526 -20.19 20.11 9.81
N LEU A 527 -19.58 19.49 10.82
CA LEU A 527 -18.28 18.83 10.68
C LEU A 527 -18.36 17.63 9.73
N ALA A 528 -19.38 16.79 9.86
CA ALA A 528 -19.62 15.67 8.96
C ALA A 528 -19.82 16.16 7.52
N HIS A 529 -20.61 17.21 7.32
CA HIS A 529 -20.85 17.81 6.01
C HIS A 529 -19.57 18.42 5.42
N ALA A 530 -18.77 19.11 6.22
CA ALA A 530 -17.49 19.68 5.79
C ALA A 530 -16.49 18.58 5.38
N LEU A 531 -16.43 17.48 6.13
CA LEU A 531 -15.63 16.30 5.80
C LEU A 531 -16.11 15.60 4.52
N ASP A 532 -17.42 15.35 4.42
CA ASP A 532 -18.03 14.64 3.29
C ASP A 532 -17.91 15.42 1.97
N ASN A 533 -17.79 16.76 2.05
CA ASN A 533 -17.77 17.66 0.89
C ASN A 533 -16.45 18.43 0.74
N ALA A 534 -15.43 18.12 1.55
CA ALA A 534 -14.12 18.80 1.59
C ALA A 534 -14.23 20.34 1.67
N LEU A 535 -15.15 20.84 2.51
CA LEU A 535 -15.38 22.27 2.71
C LEU A 535 -14.48 22.82 3.81
N GLU A 536 -14.12 24.10 3.67
CA GLU A 536 -13.51 24.87 4.74
C GLU A 536 -14.52 25.15 5.85
N THR A 537 -14.11 24.97 7.10
CA THR A 537 -14.95 25.24 8.27
C THR A 537 -14.09 25.78 9.41
N ALA A 538 -14.68 26.49 10.37
CA ALA A 538 -13.96 26.94 11.55
C ALA A 538 -14.34 26.08 12.75
N ILE A 539 -13.33 25.61 13.49
CA ILE A 539 -13.52 24.85 14.73
C ILE A 539 -13.02 25.65 15.93
N THR A 540 -13.76 25.55 17.03
CA THR A 540 -13.29 26.02 18.33
C THR A 540 -12.63 24.84 19.04
N TYR A 541 -11.32 24.91 19.25
CA TYR A 541 -10.51 23.83 19.82
C TYR A 541 -9.93 24.22 21.18
N ALA A 542 -10.01 23.32 22.16
CA ALA A 542 -9.45 23.52 23.50
C ALA A 542 -8.76 22.25 24.02
N PRO A 543 -7.42 22.14 23.92
CA PRO A 543 -6.70 21.00 24.46
C PRO A 543 -6.65 21.08 25.99
N GLY A 544 -7.45 20.25 26.67
CA GLY A 544 -7.50 20.19 28.14
C GLY A 544 -8.06 21.46 28.81
N ALA A 545 -7.40 21.96 29.85
CA ALA A 545 -7.82 23.17 30.61
C ALA A 545 -7.39 24.50 29.95
N GLY A 546 -6.99 24.48 28.68
CA GLY A 546 -6.57 25.66 27.91
C GLY A 546 -7.73 26.59 27.53
N ARG A 547 -7.39 27.82 27.13
CA ARG A 547 -8.36 28.76 26.56
C ARG A 547 -8.73 28.28 25.15
N PRO A 548 -10.02 28.23 24.78
CA PRO A 548 -10.44 27.82 23.44
C PRO A 548 -9.88 28.78 22.38
N THR A 549 -9.35 28.22 21.31
CA THR A 549 -8.86 28.93 20.13
C THR A 549 -9.66 28.51 18.90
N THR A 550 -10.05 29.48 18.07
CA THR A 550 -10.75 29.22 16.81
C THR A 550 -9.72 29.01 15.71
N HIS A 551 -9.85 27.89 14.99
CA HIS A 551 -9.01 27.53 13.85
C HIS A 551 -9.89 27.40 12.62
N THR A 552 -9.59 28.18 11.58
CA THR A 552 -10.13 27.92 10.24
C THR A 552 -9.38 26.75 9.63
N ILE A 553 -10.12 25.72 9.25
CA ILE A 553 -9.60 24.43 8.82
C ILE A 553 -10.14 24.04 7.43
N HIS A 554 -9.26 23.57 6.56
CA HIS A 554 -9.63 23.02 5.25
C HIS A 554 -8.84 21.74 4.96
N SER A 555 -9.18 21.07 3.84
CA SER A 555 -8.56 19.79 3.42
C SER A 555 -8.60 18.76 4.55
N LEU A 556 -9.81 18.53 5.07
CA LEU A 556 -10.10 17.77 6.27
C LEU A 556 -9.98 16.25 6.01
N GLU A 557 -9.23 15.55 6.86
CA GLU A 557 -9.15 14.09 6.85
C GLU A 557 -9.48 13.54 8.24
N LEU A 558 -10.50 12.66 8.31
CA LEU A 558 -10.99 12.09 9.56
C LEU A 558 -10.40 10.69 9.79
N ASP A 559 -9.60 10.55 10.85
CA ASP A 559 -9.07 9.28 11.34
C ASP A 559 -9.31 9.19 12.86
N PRO A 560 -10.48 8.69 13.30
CA PRO A 560 -10.87 8.78 14.69
C PRO A 560 -9.86 8.12 15.64
N PRO A 561 -9.49 8.77 16.77
CA PRO A 561 -10.16 9.94 17.35
C PRO A 561 -9.59 11.30 16.90
N TYR A 562 -8.84 11.36 15.81
CA TYR A 562 -8.18 12.56 15.30
C TYR A 562 -8.85 13.11 14.02
N LEU A 563 -8.81 14.43 13.90
CA LEU A 563 -9.13 15.18 12.71
C LEU A 563 -7.85 15.88 12.26
N TYR A 564 -7.40 15.59 11.04
CA TYR A 564 -6.29 16.28 10.42
C TYR A 564 -6.82 17.38 9.53
N ALA A 565 -6.27 18.57 9.69
CA ALA A 565 -6.68 19.70 8.89
C ALA A 565 -5.56 20.72 8.74
N TRP A 566 -5.62 21.47 7.65
CA TRP A 566 -4.71 22.56 7.36
C TRP A 566 -5.25 23.81 8.04
N THR A 567 -4.37 24.58 8.71
CA THR A 567 -4.77 25.78 9.47
C THR A 567 -4.10 27.05 8.98
N GLY A 568 -4.90 28.08 8.70
CA GLY A 568 -4.43 29.46 8.47
C GLY A 568 -3.71 29.68 7.14
N THR A 569 -3.11 30.87 6.97
CA THR A 569 -2.45 31.31 5.73
C THR A 569 -1.09 30.66 5.46
N ASP A 570 -0.51 29.97 6.44
CA ASP A 570 0.81 29.34 6.34
C ASP A 570 0.72 27.84 5.98
N ASP A 571 -0.49 27.30 5.79
CA ASP A 571 -0.73 25.94 5.30
C ASP A 571 0.01 24.87 6.16
N GLU A 572 -0.07 24.99 7.49
CA GLU A 572 0.48 23.99 8.41
C GLU A 572 -0.56 22.91 8.74
N VAL A 573 -0.17 21.63 8.60
CA VAL A 573 -1.02 20.49 8.97
C VAL A 573 -1.09 20.39 10.48
N SER A 574 -2.28 20.64 11.02
CA SER A 574 -2.59 20.55 12.45
C SER A 574 -3.43 19.31 12.76
N THR A 575 -3.12 18.67 13.89
CA THR A 575 -3.88 17.52 14.42
C THR A 575 -4.80 17.98 15.53
N PHE A 576 -6.10 17.70 15.36
CA PHE A 576 -7.13 18.01 16.34
C PHE A 576 -7.70 16.71 16.92
N HIS A 577 -7.61 16.52 18.24
CA HIS A 577 -8.31 15.41 18.87
C HIS A 577 -9.81 15.75 18.93
N LEU A 578 -10.68 14.86 18.43
CA LEU A 578 -12.12 15.11 18.33
C LEU A 578 -12.76 15.48 19.67
N SER A 579 -12.28 14.89 20.79
CA SER A 579 -12.78 15.19 22.15
C SER A 579 -12.51 16.61 22.66
N HIS A 580 -11.70 17.39 21.94
CA HIS A 580 -11.30 18.75 22.32
C HIS A 580 -11.92 19.81 21.40
N ILE A 581 -12.71 19.41 20.40
CA ILE A 581 -13.46 20.32 19.54
C ILE A 581 -14.72 20.72 20.28
N GLN A 582 -14.84 21.98 20.68
CA GLN A 582 -15.97 22.46 21.46
C GLN A 582 -17.16 22.91 20.60
N ASP A 583 -16.88 23.46 19.42
CA ASP A 583 -17.90 23.92 18.48
C ASP A 583 -17.35 23.95 17.05
N VAL A 584 -18.26 23.99 16.08
CA VAL A 584 -17.98 24.07 14.64
C VAL A 584 -18.87 25.16 14.06
N ASP A 585 -18.26 26.26 13.63
CA ASP A 585 -18.96 27.44 13.14
C ASP A 585 -19.54 27.24 11.73
N ALA A 586 -20.65 27.93 11.47
CA ALA A 586 -21.40 27.84 10.21
C ALA A 586 -20.88 28.78 9.10
N GLU A 587 -20.02 29.75 9.44
CA GLU A 587 -19.48 30.73 8.51
C GLU A 587 -17.95 30.56 8.45
N ALA A 588 -17.44 30.08 7.32
CA ALA A 588 -16.03 30.33 6.98
C ALA A 588 -15.85 31.85 6.88
N PRO A 589 -14.81 32.47 7.49
CA PRO A 589 -14.53 33.86 7.22
C PRO A 589 -14.22 34.03 5.73
N ALA A 590 -14.97 34.95 5.09
CA ALA A 590 -14.98 35.21 3.65
C ALA A 590 -13.63 35.61 3.05
#